data_AF-A0A7Y7DT18-F1
#
_entry.id   AF-A0A7Y7DT18-F1
#
_cell.length_a   1.000
_cell.length_b   1.000
_cell.length_c   1.000
_cell.angle_alpha   90.00
_cell.angle_beta   90.00
_cell.angle_gamma   90.00
#
_symmetry.space_group_name_H-M   'P 1'
#
loop_
_entity.id
_entity.type
_entity.pdbx_description
1 polymer ?
#
loop_
_entity_poly.entity_id
_entity_poly.type
_entity_poly.pdbx_seq_one_letter_code
_entity_poly.pdbx_strand_id
1 'polypeptide(L)'
;MRTFTLLLFCCLTATAFGQDSTQTLKSRYYSDEIAVGVFDKTLSDSLEYANKLHPAQLYTICGSFYRDSMLNEAAVVYLIARNRYRLYNKTNPNYEASADGALAGSFSSIFGSVVTPHLQENLENFAHVLKFSGTWYKENKYFYFDYPENDSLYQLQTDAMLELSDTLLNHPEEYIQQLENKRKEREELMKKYEEELDDEFEDMPSED
;
A
#
# COMPACT_ATOMS: atom_id res chain seq x y z
N MET A 1 37.94 -25.08 -18.41
CA MET A 1 36.59 -25.40 -18.93
C MET A 1 35.64 -26.01 -17.88
N ARG A 2 35.83 -25.77 -16.57
CA ARG A 2 34.92 -26.23 -15.49
C ARG A 2 34.26 -25.09 -14.69
N THR A 3 34.74 -23.85 -14.84
CA THR A 3 34.23 -22.67 -14.15
C THR A 3 33.06 -22.00 -14.86
N PHE A 4 32.89 -22.21 -16.17
CA PHE A 4 31.79 -21.60 -16.93
C PHE A 4 30.43 -22.29 -16.69
N THR A 5 30.43 -23.56 -16.29
CA THR A 5 29.21 -24.34 -16.05
C THR A 5 28.55 -24.03 -14.70
N LEU A 6 29.28 -23.47 -13.74
CA LEU A 6 28.76 -23.14 -12.40
C LEU A 6 28.02 -21.80 -12.36
N LEU A 7 28.38 -20.84 -13.22
CA LEU A 7 27.72 -19.54 -13.31
C LEU A 7 26.34 -19.61 -14.01
N LEU A 8 26.16 -20.57 -14.93
CA LEU A 8 24.86 -20.78 -15.60
C LEU A 8 23.79 -21.39 -14.66
N PHE A 9 24.21 -22.11 -13.62
CA PHE A 9 23.29 -22.78 -12.69
C PHE A 9 22.68 -21.81 -11.66
N CYS A 10 23.41 -20.76 -11.26
CA CYS A 10 22.90 -19.76 -10.31
C CYS A 10 21.87 -18.80 -10.94
N CYS A 11 21.94 -18.52 -12.25
CA CYS A 11 20.99 -17.62 -12.91
C CYS A 11 19.63 -18.29 -13.21
N LEU A 12 19.59 -19.61 -13.38
CA LEU A 12 18.36 -20.35 -13.72
C LEU A 12 17.50 -20.68 -12.48
N THR A 13 18.06 -20.70 -11.28
CA THR A 13 17.28 -20.94 -10.05
C THR A 13 16.67 -19.66 -9.46
N ALA A 14 17.13 -18.48 -9.88
CA ALA A 14 16.60 -17.20 -9.40
C ALA A 14 15.25 -16.83 -10.05
N THR A 15 14.97 -17.31 -11.27
CA THR A 15 13.73 -17.00 -11.99
C THR A 15 12.59 -17.97 -11.68
N ALA A 16 12.89 -19.20 -11.26
CA ALA A 16 11.87 -20.23 -11.02
C ALA A 16 11.02 -19.96 -9.75
N PHE A 17 11.57 -19.34 -8.71
CA PHE A 17 10.82 -19.07 -7.47
C PHE A 17 9.98 -17.78 -7.50
N GLY A 18 10.22 -16.88 -8.47
CA GLY A 18 9.48 -15.61 -8.59
C GLY A 18 8.15 -15.72 -9.36
N GLN A 19 8.06 -16.62 -10.34
CA GLN A 19 6.86 -16.75 -11.19
C GLN A 19 5.79 -17.69 -10.59
N ASP A 20 6.19 -18.72 -9.85
CA ASP A 20 5.23 -19.69 -9.31
C ASP A 20 4.49 -19.15 -8.07
N SER A 21 5.19 -18.34 -7.25
CA SER A 21 4.59 -17.65 -6.10
C SER A 21 3.57 -16.58 -6.54
N THR A 22 3.81 -15.89 -7.67
CA THR A 22 2.87 -14.89 -8.20
C THR A 22 1.62 -15.51 -8.81
N GLN A 23 1.71 -16.69 -9.46
CA GLN A 23 0.54 -17.44 -9.91
C GLN A 23 -0.26 -18.04 -8.75
N THR A 24 0.41 -18.60 -7.75
CA THR A 24 -0.26 -19.16 -6.55
C THR A 24 -0.96 -18.06 -5.75
N LEU A 25 -0.33 -16.90 -5.61
CA LEU A 25 -0.93 -15.71 -5.02
C LEU A 25 -2.17 -15.27 -5.81
N LYS A 26 -2.07 -15.08 -7.14
CA LYS A 26 -3.22 -14.78 -8.01
C LYS A 26 -4.38 -15.74 -7.79
N SER A 27 -4.13 -17.04 -7.75
CA SER A 27 -5.21 -18.02 -7.54
C SER A 27 -5.91 -17.94 -6.17
N ARG A 28 -5.24 -17.43 -5.12
CA ARG A 28 -5.87 -17.17 -3.81
C ARG A 28 -6.68 -15.87 -3.78
N TYR A 29 -6.34 -14.87 -4.59
CA TYR A 29 -7.11 -13.61 -4.65
C TYR A 29 -8.51 -13.81 -5.26
N TYR A 30 -8.71 -14.84 -6.09
CA TYR A 30 -9.95 -15.02 -6.87
C TYR A 30 -10.97 -16.01 -6.29
N SER A 31 -10.75 -16.65 -5.13
CA SER A 31 -11.64 -17.74 -4.67
C SER A 31 -12.75 -17.34 -3.71
N ASP A 32 -12.70 -16.16 -3.10
CA ASP A 32 -13.67 -15.78 -2.09
C ASP A 32 -14.68 -14.82 -2.71
N GLU A 33 -15.96 -15.20 -2.70
CA GLU A 33 -17.06 -14.24 -2.77
C GLU A 33 -16.81 -13.21 -1.67
N ILE A 34 -16.20 -12.09 -2.05
CA ILE A 34 -15.85 -11.03 -1.11
C ILE A 34 -17.15 -10.58 -0.46
N ALA A 35 -17.36 -10.95 0.80
CA ALA A 35 -18.49 -10.47 1.58
C ALA A 35 -18.33 -8.96 1.71
N VAL A 36 -19.05 -8.23 0.86
CA VAL A 36 -18.96 -6.78 0.77
C VAL A 36 -19.33 -6.16 2.12
N GLY A 37 -18.36 -5.50 2.75
CA GLY A 37 -18.60 -4.61 3.89
C GLY A 37 -18.99 -5.24 5.22
N VAL A 38 -18.83 -6.56 5.41
CA VAL A 38 -19.04 -7.19 6.72
C VAL A 38 -17.68 -7.54 7.33
N PHE A 39 -17.23 -6.71 8.26
CA PHE A 39 -16.02 -6.96 9.05
C PHE A 39 -16.38 -7.65 10.37
N ASP A 40 -15.57 -8.63 10.75
CA ASP A 40 -15.82 -9.41 11.95
C ASP A 40 -15.39 -8.69 13.24
N LYS A 41 -15.70 -9.31 14.38
CA LYS A 41 -15.30 -8.82 15.70
C LYS A 41 -13.77 -8.84 15.88
N THR A 42 -13.08 -9.78 15.24
CA THR A 42 -11.62 -9.93 15.32
C THR A 42 -10.90 -8.68 14.82
N LEU A 43 -11.37 -8.09 13.71
CA LEU A 43 -10.84 -6.82 13.21
C LEU A 43 -11.04 -5.69 14.23
N SER A 44 -12.26 -5.56 14.75
CA SER A 44 -12.62 -4.51 15.72
C SER A 44 -11.77 -4.59 17.00
N ASP A 45 -11.62 -5.79 17.56
CA ASP A 45 -10.80 -6.05 18.75
C ASP A 45 -9.32 -5.73 18.48
N SER A 46 -8.81 -6.11 17.30
CA SER A 46 -7.42 -5.83 16.89
C SER A 46 -7.15 -4.34 16.75
N LEU A 47 -8.09 -3.60 16.15
CA LEU A 47 -7.99 -2.16 15.97
C LEU A 47 -8.06 -1.41 17.31
N GLU A 48 -8.93 -1.83 18.23
CA GLU A 48 -9.02 -1.24 19.57
C GLU A 48 -7.73 -1.45 20.38
N TYR A 49 -7.18 -2.67 20.33
CA TYR A 49 -5.88 -2.97 20.95
C TYR A 49 -4.77 -2.08 20.37
N ALA A 50 -4.70 -1.99 19.04
CA ALA A 50 -3.69 -1.20 18.35
C ALA A 50 -3.84 0.31 18.56
N ASN A 51 -5.03 0.78 18.93
CA ASN A 51 -5.29 2.21 19.13
C ASN A 51 -4.42 2.84 20.22
N LYS A 52 -3.90 2.03 21.13
CA LYS A 52 -3.09 2.45 22.27
C LYS A 52 -1.58 2.30 22.01
N LEU A 53 -1.19 1.83 20.82
CA LEU A 53 0.18 1.46 20.49
C LEU A 53 0.76 2.32 19.37
N HIS A 54 2.10 2.33 19.26
CA HIS A 54 2.82 2.98 18.15
C HIS A 54 2.27 2.55 16.77
N PRO A 55 2.21 3.42 15.73
CA PRO A 55 1.55 3.09 14.47
C PRO A 55 2.17 1.90 13.73
N ALA A 56 3.45 1.62 13.98
CA ALA A 56 4.13 0.42 13.49
C ALA A 56 3.43 -0.90 13.91
N GLN A 57 2.74 -0.92 15.05
CA GLN A 57 2.04 -2.12 15.52
C GLN A 57 0.84 -2.46 14.65
N LEU A 58 0.18 -1.48 14.03
CA LEU A 58 -0.87 -1.75 13.05
C LEU A 58 -0.34 -2.51 11.83
N TYR A 59 0.90 -2.26 11.40
CA TYR A 59 1.50 -3.04 10.32
C TYR A 59 1.80 -4.49 10.72
N THR A 60 2.07 -4.77 12.01
CA THR A 60 2.19 -6.15 12.51
C THR A 60 0.85 -6.88 12.46
N ILE A 61 -0.24 -6.19 12.79
CA ILE A 61 -1.60 -6.72 12.69
C ILE A 61 -1.99 -6.92 11.21
N CYS A 62 -1.65 -5.97 10.34
CA CYS A 62 -1.85 -6.09 8.90
C CYS A 62 -1.15 -7.34 8.34
N GLY A 63 0.09 -7.62 8.77
CA GLY A 63 0.81 -8.83 8.39
C GLY A 63 0.17 -10.11 8.90
N SER A 64 -0.50 -10.06 10.05
CA SER A 64 -1.23 -11.22 10.57
C SER A 64 -2.48 -11.52 9.74
N PHE A 65 -3.32 -10.51 9.47
CA PHE A 65 -4.47 -10.68 8.58
C PHE A 65 -4.06 -11.13 7.18
N TYR A 66 -2.99 -10.56 6.62
CA TYR A 66 -2.47 -10.99 5.32
C TYR A 66 -2.05 -12.46 5.31
N ARG A 67 -1.26 -12.90 6.31
CA ARG A 67 -0.83 -14.29 6.44
C ARG A 67 -2.02 -15.25 6.52
N ASP A 68 -3.07 -14.82 7.20
CA ASP A 68 -4.29 -15.60 7.44
C ASP A 68 -5.29 -15.45 6.27
N SER A 69 -4.87 -14.84 5.15
CA SER A 69 -5.65 -14.61 3.91
C SER A 69 -6.89 -13.73 4.08
N MET A 70 -6.94 -12.94 5.15
CA MET A 70 -7.99 -11.96 5.46
C MET A 70 -7.64 -10.61 4.82
N LEU A 71 -7.74 -10.54 3.50
CA LEU A 71 -7.20 -9.42 2.72
C LEU A 71 -7.97 -8.11 2.89
N ASN A 72 -9.27 -8.17 3.13
CA ASN A 72 -10.08 -6.98 3.41
C ASN A 72 -9.74 -6.37 4.77
N GLU A 73 -9.53 -7.21 5.78
CA GLU A 73 -9.10 -6.80 7.11
C GLU A 73 -7.67 -6.26 7.06
N ALA A 74 -6.77 -6.93 6.34
CA ALA A 74 -5.43 -6.42 6.07
C ALA A 74 -5.48 -5.05 5.39
N ALA A 75 -6.39 -4.86 4.42
CA ALA A 75 -6.57 -3.60 3.72
C ALA A 75 -7.08 -2.48 4.65
N VAL A 76 -8.07 -2.75 5.48
CA VAL A 76 -8.56 -1.81 6.49
C VAL A 76 -7.43 -1.39 7.43
N VAL A 77 -6.72 -2.37 8.01
CA VAL A 77 -5.63 -2.09 8.94
C VAL A 77 -4.52 -1.31 8.26
N TYR A 78 -4.17 -1.65 7.01
CA TYR A 78 -3.17 -0.94 6.22
C TYR A 78 -3.54 0.54 6.02
N LEU A 79 -4.77 0.84 5.60
CA LEU A 79 -5.21 2.22 5.36
C LEU A 79 -5.15 3.06 6.65
N ILE A 80 -5.61 2.48 7.76
CA ILE A 80 -5.54 3.09 9.09
C ILE A 80 -4.08 3.31 9.50
N ALA A 81 -3.24 2.27 9.39
CA ALA A 81 -1.82 2.32 9.72
C ALA A 81 -1.10 3.43 8.94
N ARG A 82 -1.34 3.49 7.62
CA ARG A 82 -0.74 4.48 6.73
C ARG A 82 -1.07 5.90 7.16
N ASN A 83 -2.34 6.19 7.45
CA ASN A 83 -2.73 7.53 7.86
C ASN A 83 -2.19 7.91 9.24
N ARG A 84 -2.20 6.98 10.21
CA ARG A 84 -1.57 7.20 11.52
C ARG A 84 -0.08 7.43 11.43
N TYR A 85 0.62 6.65 10.60
CA TYR A 85 2.07 6.81 10.44
C TYR A 85 2.41 8.12 9.73
N ARG A 86 1.61 8.54 8.74
CA ARG A 86 1.75 9.86 8.11
C ARG A 86 1.54 10.99 9.11
N LEU A 87 0.55 10.87 9.98
CA LEU A 87 0.32 11.85 11.04
C LEU A 87 1.50 11.86 12.02
N TYR A 88 1.89 10.69 12.54
CA TYR A 88 3.06 10.49 13.39
C TYR A 88 4.32 11.16 12.83
N ASN A 89 4.67 10.88 11.58
CA ASN A 89 5.85 11.48 10.94
C ASN A 89 5.73 13.00 10.82
N LYS A 90 4.53 13.51 10.51
CA LYS A 90 4.30 14.95 10.35
C LYS A 90 4.35 15.71 11.68
N THR A 91 4.04 15.04 12.78
CA THR A 91 3.94 15.65 14.11
C THR A 91 5.12 15.30 15.02
N ASN A 92 6.01 14.38 14.61
CA ASN A 92 7.20 14.02 15.37
C ASN A 92 8.23 15.17 15.31
N PRO A 93 8.54 15.85 16.43
CA PRO A 93 9.53 16.93 16.43
C PRO A 93 10.95 16.42 16.15
N ASN A 94 11.19 15.12 16.32
CA ASN A 94 12.46 14.45 16.06
C ASN A 94 12.39 13.61 14.78
N TYR A 95 11.58 14.02 13.81
CA TYR A 95 11.43 13.28 12.55
C TYR A 95 12.77 13.17 11.81
N GLU A 96 13.16 11.95 11.47
CA GLU A 96 14.32 11.67 10.65
C GLU A 96 13.90 10.97 9.35
N ALA A 97 14.10 11.62 8.21
CA ALA A 97 13.69 11.07 6.91
C ALA A 97 14.35 9.70 6.61
N SER A 98 15.61 9.53 6.97
CA SER A 98 16.37 8.29 6.81
C SER A 98 15.92 7.15 7.74
N ALA A 99 15.18 7.46 8.81
CA ALA A 99 14.68 6.47 9.75
C ALA A 99 13.14 6.35 9.66
N ASP A 100 12.41 7.34 10.15
CA ASP A 100 10.94 7.36 10.18
C ASP A 100 10.32 7.34 8.78
N GLY A 101 10.88 8.12 7.85
CA GLY A 101 10.45 8.18 6.47
C GLY A 101 10.71 6.87 5.72
N ALA A 102 11.93 6.35 5.84
CA ALA A 102 12.34 5.08 5.25
C ALA A 102 11.51 3.90 5.78
N LEU A 103 11.20 3.87 7.08
CA LEU A 103 10.38 2.84 7.69
C LEU A 103 8.92 2.92 7.20
N ALA A 104 8.33 4.12 7.15
CA ALA A 104 7.00 4.31 6.58
C ALA A 104 6.94 3.89 5.10
N GLY A 105 7.99 4.21 4.33
CA GLY A 105 8.13 3.80 2.94
C GLY A 105 8.23 2.28 2.80
N SER A 106 9.00 1.63 3.65
CA SER A 106 9.16 0.17 3.68
C SER A 106 7.84 -0.54 3.95
N PHE A 107 7.10 -0.09 4.98
CA PHE A 107 5.77 -0.63 5.26
C PHE A 107 4.78 -0.40 4.10
N SER A 108 4.80 0.80 3.50
CA SER A 108 3.95 1.12 2.35
C SER A 108 4.30 0.27 1.12
N SER A 109 5.58 -0.03 0.91
CA SER A 109 6.02 -0.91 -0.18
C SER A 109 5.55 -2.35 0.04
N ILE A 110 5.79 -2.92 1.23
CA ILE A 110 5.46 -4.30 1.56
C ILE A 110 3.94 -4.53 1.52
N PHE A 111 3.17 -3.75 2.27
CA PHE A 111 1.73 -3.98 2.38
C PHE A 111 0.95 -3.32 1.26
N GLY A 112 1.40 -2.15 0.78
CA GLY A 112 0.71 -1.45 -0.31
C GLY A 112 0.81 -2.18 -1.65
N SER A 113 1.91 -2.91 -1.92
CA SER A 113 2.04 -3.74 -3.13
C SER A 113 1.08 -4.93 -3.16
N VAL A 114 0.59 -5.36 -1.99
CA VAL A 114 -0.36 -6.46 -1.81
C VAL A 114 -1.80 -5.96 -1.77
N VAL A 115 -2.05 -4.98 -0.90
CA VAL A 115 -3.40 -4.45 -0.64
C VAL A 115 -3.94 -3.66 -1.82
N THR A 116 -3.11 -2.85 -2.49
CA THR A 116 -3.59 -1.96 -3.55
C THR A 116 -4.16 -2.73 -4.74
N PRO A 117 -3.47 -3.75 -5.30
CA PRO A 117 -4.03 -4.57 -6.37
C PRO A 117 -5.33 -5.27 -5.94
N HIS A 118 -5.35 -5.89 -4.76
CA HIS A 118 -6.54 -6.54 -4.21
C HIS A 118 -7.77 -5.62 -4.19
N LEU A 119 -7.60 -4.40 -3.68
CA LEU A 119 -8.69 -3.42 -3.65
C LEU A 119 -9.13 -2.97 -5.05
N GLN A 120 -8.20 -2.86 -6.00
CA GLN A 120 -8.51 -2.42 -7.36
C GLN A 120 -9.26 -3.47 -8.20
N GLU A 121 -9.29 -4.73 -7.78
CA GLU A 121 -10.05 -5.78 -8.47
C GLU A 121 -11.56 -5.66 -8.28
N ASN A 122 -12.00 -5.03 -7.18
CA ASN A 122 -13.41 -4.81 -6.88
C ASN A 122 -13.62 -3.43 -6.26
N LEU A 123 -14.04 -2.45 -7.08
CA LEU A 123 -14.23 -1.06 -6.67
C LEU A 123 -15.30 -0.88 -5.60
N GLU A 124 -16.35 -1.71 -5.61
CA GLU A 124 -17.39 -1.68 -4.57
C GLU A 124 -16.77 -2.09 -3.22
N ASN A 125 -16.07 -3.23 -3.18
CA ASN A 125 -15.34 -3.67 -1.98
C ASN A 125 -14.34 -2.61 -1.51
N PHE A 126 -13.61 -1.99 -2.44
CA PHE A 126 -12.68 -0.92 -2.10
C PHE A 126 -13.38 0.25 -1.43
N ALA A 127 -14.52 0.68 -1.95
CA ALA A 127 -15.31 1.72 -1.32
C ALA A 127 -15.73 1.34 0.11
N HIS A 128 -16.18 0.10 0.32
CA HIS A 128 -16.55 -0.37 1.66
C HIS A 128 -15.37 -0.39 2.63
N VAL A 129 -14.20 -0.85 2.19
CA VAL A 129 -12.95 -0.81 2.98
C VAL A 129 -12.56 0.63 3.33
N LEU A 130 -12.63 1.56 2.37
CA LEU A 130 -12.36 2.98 2.60
C LEU A 130 -13.35 3.61 3.57
N LYS A 131 -14.65 3.35 3.40
CA LYS A 131 -15.70 3.86 4.27
C LYS A 131 -15.52 3.37 5.70
N PHE A 132 -15.28 2.08 5.89
CA PHE A 132 -15.03 1.52 7.21
C PHE A 132 -13.77 2.13 7.83
N SER A 133 -12.67 2.15 7.09
CA SER A 133 -11.39 2.71 7.56
C SER A 133 -11.53 4.18 7.95
N GLY A 134 -12.22 4.98 7.12
CA GLY A 134 -12.47 6.40 7.35
C GLY A 134 -13.35 6.64 8.57
N THR A 135 -14.48 5.93 8.68
CA THR A 135 -15.37 6.04 9.85
C THR A 135 -14.66 5.63 11.13
N TRP A 136 -13.99 4.46 11.12
CA TRP A 136 -13.26 3.99 12.29
C TRP A 136 -12.16 4.97 12.70
N TYR A 137 -11.39 5.47 11.72
CA TYR A 137 -10.38 6.49 11.97
C TYR A 137 -11.04 7.70 12.62
N LYS A 138 -12.08 8.29 12.01
CA LYS A 138 -12.81 9.46 12.56
C LYS A 138 -13.23 9.29 14.02
N GLU A 139 -13.74 8.12 14.38
CA GLU A 139 -14.30 7.83 15.71
C GLU A 139 -13.22 7.47 16.75
N ASN A 140 -12.05 7.01 16.31
CA ASN A 140 -10.98 6.51 17.18
C ASN A 140 -9.75 7.42 17.10
N LYS A 141 -9.84 8.59 17.74
CA LYS A 141 -8.70 9.51 17.87
C LYS A 141 -7.49 8.78 18.44
N TYR A 142 -6.34 9.00 17.81
CA TYR A 142 -5.12 8.27 18.12
C TYR A 142 -4.43 8.85 19.36
N PHE A 143 -4.38 8.05 20.44
CA PHE A 143 -3.94 8.48 21.76
C PHE A 143 -2.50 9.03 21.80
N TYR A 144 -1.62 8.53 20.93
CA TYR A 144 -0.20 8.91 20.94
C TYR A 144 0.04 10.37 20.53
N PHE A 145 -0.95 11.03 19.90
CA PHE A 145 -0.87 12.43 19.49
C PHE A 145 -2.22 13.14 19.71
N ASP A 146 -2.63 13.27 20.97
CA ASP A 146 -3.82 14.03 21.38
C ASP A 146 -3.54 15.54 21.42
N TYR A 147 -3.25 16.13 20.25
CA TYR A 147 -3.06 17.57 20.10
C TYR A 147 -4.23 18.18 19.32
N PRO A 148 -4.99 19.13 19.88
CA PRO A 148 -6.06 19.84 19.19
C PRO A 148 -5.63 20.48 17.85
N GLU A 149 -4.35 20.82 17.72
CA GLU A 149 -3.75 21.43 16.52
C GLU A 149 -3.72 20.48 15.31
N ASN A 150 -3.81 19.16 15.55
CA ASN A 150 -3.76 18.13 14.52
C ASN A 150 -5.14 17.67 14.03
N ASP A 151 -6.23 18.17 14.63
CA ASP A 151 -7.60 17.79 14.23
C ASP A 151 -7.86 18.10 12.75
N SER A 152 -7.27 19.18 12.21
CA SER A 152 -7.37 19.53 10.79
C SER A 152 -6.72 18.49 9.87
N LEU A 153 -5.57 17.94 10.26
CA LEU A 153 -4.87 16.89 9.50
C LEU A 153 -5.62 15.57 9.57
N TYR A 154 -6.17 15.27 10.74
CA TYR A 154 -7.00 14.10 10.96
C TYR A 154 -8.25 14.13 10.08
N GLN A 155 -8.93 15.27 10.08
CA GLN A 155 -10.13 15.52 9.30
C GLN A 155 -9.82 15.43 7.80
N LEU A 156 -8.74 16.06 7.32
CA LEU A 156 -8.32 15.98 5.92
C LEU A 156 -8.08 14.54 5.45
N GLN A 157 -7.39 13.72 6.26
CA GLN A 157 -7.14 12.31 5.93
C GLN A 157 -8.42 11.48 5.94
N THR A 158 -9.32 11.77 6.87
CA THR A 158 -10.63 11.11 6.98
C THR A 158 -11.50 11.43 5.78
N ASP A 159 -11.63 12.71 5.45
CA ASP A 159 -12.47 13.20 4.36
C ASP A 159 -11.98 12.66 3.02
N ALA A 160 -10.66 12.65 2.79
CA ALA A 160 -10.11 12.06 1.57
C ALA A 160 -10.46 10.57 1.38
N MET A 161 -10.55 9.78 2.47
CA MET A 161 -10.98 8.38 2.38
C MET A 161 -12.47 8.25 2.11
N LEU A 162 -13.29 9.06 2.79
CA LEU A 162 -14.75 9.02 2.64
C LEU A 162 -15.20 9.56 1.28
N GLU A 163 -14.56 10.62 0.78
CA GLU A 163 -14.78 11.16 -0.55
C GLU A 163 -14.40 10.14 -1.62
N LEU A 164 -13.22 9.51 -1.52
CA LEU A 164 -12.84 8.45 -2.46
C LEU A 164 -13.80 7.27 -2.40
N SER A 165 -14.28 6.88 -1.22
CA SER A 165 -15.33 5.86 -1.09
C SER A 165 -16.61 6.28 -1.82
N ASP A 166 -17.01 7.55 -1.73
CA ASP A 166 -18.21 8.06 -2.39
C ASP A 166 -18.05 8.06 -3.91
N THR A 167 -16.91 8.55 -4.42
CA THR A 167 -16.56 8.48 -5.84
C THR A 167 -16.60 7.05 -6.36
N LEU A 168 -16.05 6.08 -5.63
CA LEU A 168 -16.04 4.68 -6.07
C LEU A 168 -17.44 4.05 -6.15
N LEU A 169 -18.39 4.49 -5.32
CA LEU A 169 -19.77 3.98 -5.32
C LEU A 169 -20.66 4.69 -6.34
N ASN A 170 -20.51 6.01 -6.48
CA ASN A 170 -21.44 6.84 -7.23
C ASN A 170 -20.91 7.24 -8.62
N HIS A 171 -19.59 7.29 -8.78
CA HIS A 171 -18.88 7.78 -9.97
C HIS A 171 -17.66 6.90 -10.34
N PRO A 172 -17.78 5.55 -10.40
CA PRO A 172 -16.65 4.66 -10.61
C PRO A 172 -15.87 4.94 -11.91
N GLU A 173 -16.54 5.47 -12.94
CA GLU A 173 -15.95 5.89 -14.21
C GLU A 173 -14.91 7.02 -14.04
N GLU A 174 -15.14 7.95 -13.12
CA GLU A 174 -14.19 9.04 -12.84
C GLU A 174 -12.90 8.47 -12.24
N TYR A 175 -13.03 7.51 -11.33
CA TYR A 175 -11.89 6.84 -10.72
C TYR A 175 -11.09 6.02 -11.76
N ILE A 176 -11.79 5.28 -12.63
CA ILE A 176 -11.15 4.52 -13.72
C ILE A 176 -10.39 5.47 -14.65
N GLN A 177 -10.99 6.60 -15.04
CA GLN A 177 -10.33 7.58 -15.89
C GLN A 177 -9.07 8.17 -15.22
N GLN A 178 -9.13 8.46 -13.91
CA GLN A 178 -7.97 8.92 -13.16
C GLN A 178 -6.84 7.87 -13.13
N LEU A 179 -7.17 6.59 -13.01
CA LEU A 179 -6.17 5.51 -13.06
C LEU A 179 -5.52 5.40 -14.44
N GLU A 180 -6.30 5.50 -15.50
CA GLU A 180 -5.77 5.49 -16.87
C GLU A 180 -4.83 6.68 -17.13
N ASN A 181 -5.22 7.88 -16.68
CA ASN A 181 -4.39 9.07 -16.84
C ASN A 181 -3.06 8.90 -16.10
N LYS A 182 -3.08 8.43 -14.84
CA LYS A 182 -1.86 8.15 -14.07
C LYS A 182 -0.96 7.08 -14.71
N ARG A 183 -1.54 6.10 -15.41
CA ARG A 183 -0.76 5.09 -16.16
C ARG A 183 -0.06 5.74 -17.35
N LYS A 184 -0.78 6.53 -18.14
CA LYS A 184 -0.22 7.27 -19.28
C LYS A 184 0.91 8.22 -18.86
N GLU A 185 0.68 9.03 -17.82
CA GLU A 185 1.69 9.93 -17.27
C GLU A 185 2.96 9.17 -16.84
N ARG A 186 2.80 7.99 -16.23
CA ARG A 186 3.93 7.15 -15.84
C ARG A 186 4.67 6.59 -17.06
N GLU A 187 3.95 6.12 -18.07
CA GLU A 187 4.54 5.59 -19.31
C GLU A 187 5.32 6.68 -20.05
N GLU A 188 4.76 7.89 -20.17
CA GLU A 188 5.44 9.05 -20.76
C GLU A 188 6.70 9.43 -19.98
N LEU A 189 6.64 9.42 -18.65
CA LEU A 189 7.79 9.70 -17.81
C LEU A 189 8.90 8.64 -17.96
N MET A 190 8.54 7.35 -18.00
CA MET A 190 9.51 6.27 -18.20
C MET A 190 10.18 6.38 -19.58
N LYS A 191 9.40 6.66 -20.63
CA LYS A 191 9.93 6.88 -21.98
C LYS A 191 10.91 8.05 -22.03
N LYS A 192 10.61 9.15 -21.33
CA LYS A 192 11.53 10.29 -21.20
C LYS A 192 12.84 9.90 -20.52
N TYR A 193 12.80 9.08 -19.47
CA TYR A 193 14.01 8.61 -18.80
C TYR A 193 14.83 7.64 -19.66
N GLU A 194 14.18 6.79 -20.45
CA GLU A 194 14.86 5.91 -21.40
C GLU A 194 15.58 6.73 -22.49
N GLU A 195 14.92 7.75 -23.06
CA GLU A 195 15.54 8.67 -24.02
C GLU A 195 16.73 9.44 -23.42
N GLU A 196 16.60 9.96 -22.19
CA GLU A 196 17.70 10.66 -21.51
C GLU A 196 18.90 9.76 -21.19
N LEU A 197 18.66 8.48 -20.85
CA LEU A 197 19.73 7.51 -20.63
C LEU A 197 20.46 7.18 -21.94
N ASP A 198 19.72 6.91 -23.01
CA ASP A 198 20.31 6.58 -24.32
C ASP A 198 21.22 7.71 -24.82
N ASP A 199 20.81 8.97 -24.69
CA ASP A 199 21.63 10.14 -25.03
C ASP A 199 22.92 10.21 -24.19
N GLU A 200 22.87 9.91 -22.88
CA GLU A 200 24.07 9.88 -22.02
C GLU A 200 25.05 8.75 -22.39
N PHE A 201 24.55 7.62 -22.91
CA PHE A 201 25.39 6.50 -23.35
C PHE A 201 26.06 6.76 -24.71
N GLU A 202 25.45 7.54 -25.61
CA GLU A 202 26.05 7.92 -26.90
C GLU A 202 27.24 8.89 -26.75
N ASP A 203 27.23 9.73 -25.71
CA ASP A 203 28.28 10.73 -25.43
C ASP A 203 29.46 10.19 -24.60
N MET A 204 29.44 8.92 -24.19
CA MET A 204 30.58 8.33 -23.47
C MET A 204 31.75 8.07 -24.42
N PRO A 205 32.93 8.70 -24.20
CA PRO A 205 34.11 8.46 -25.04
C PRO A 205 34.51 6.99 -24.97
N SER A 206 34.72 6.37 -26.14
CA SER A 206 35.28 5.02 -26.21
C SER A 206 36.69 5.03 -25.58
N GLU A 207 36.86 4.31 -24.47
CA GLU A 207 38.19 4.05 -23.92
C GLU A 207 38.98 3.15 -24.89
N ASP A 208 39.80 3.78 -25.74
CA ASP A 208 40.85 3.14 -26.54
C ASP A 208 42.16 2.96 -25.72
#